data_AF-A0AAD0PWA6-F1
#
_entry.id   AF-A0AAD0PWA6-F1
#
_cell.length_a   1.000
_cell.length_b   1.000
_cell.length_c   1.000
_cell.angle_alpha   90.00
_cell.angle_beta   90.00
_cell.angle_gamma   90.00
#
_symmetry.space_group_name_H-M   'P 1'
#
loop_
_entity.id
_entity.type
_entity.pdbx_description
1 polymer ?
#
loop_
_entity_poly.entity_id
_entity_poly.type
_entity_poly.pdbx_seq_one_letter_code
_entity_poly.pdbx_strand_id
1 'polypeptide(L)'
;MTPSLLNYGPDLIGPPLTPDQIYFVHQHQMWIKDGLASIKFTCRQRHDSPHGEEGGDLGVLLANEEGLACPYCDYRQPEFHSSLASLPSIPYAAISIEDIECLLARARGHQEEYLALNERMGGSPLVEGLLLSLRARIEELESRRVAAGQPTP
;
A
#
# COMPACT_ATOMS: atom_id res chain seq x y z
N MET A 1 -28.77 19.92 7.61
CA MET A 1 -27.46 20.24 7.00
C MET A 1 -27.00 19.01 6.25
N THR A 2 -27.15 19.01 4.92
CA THR A 2 -26.71 17.93 4.03
C THR A 2 -25.31 18.24 3.53
N PRO A 3 -24.29 17.41 3.80
CA PRO A 3 -23.09 17.43 2.98
C PRO A 3 -23.41 16.66 1.70
N SER A 4 -23.40 17.37 0.58
CA SER A 4 -23.49 16.76 -0.75
C SER A 4 -22.24 17.12 -1.56
N LEU A 5 -21.90 16.18 -2.43
CA LEU A 5 -21.04 16.25 -3.61
C LEU A 5 -19.53 16.04 -3.40
N LEU A 6 -19.11 14.77 -3.52
CA LEU A 6 -18.46 14.30 -4.74
C LEU A 6 -18.97 12.88 -5.03
N ASN A 7 -19.34 12.62 -6.28
CA ASN A 7 -19.99 11.41 -6.76
C ASN A 7 -19.13 10.15 -6.51
N TYR A 8 -19.47 9.36 -5.51
CA TYR A 8 -19.12 7.94 -5.47
C TYR A 8 -20.23 7.22 -6.24
N GLY A 9 -19.94 6.86 -7.49
CA GLY A 9 -20.90 6.21 -8.40
C GLY A 9 -21.43 4.89 -7.84
N PRO A 10 -22.50 4.33 -8.44
CA PRO A 10 -23.03 3.04 -8.01
C PRO A 10 -21.94 1.97 -8.07
N ASP A 11 -21.87 1.18 -7.00
CA ASP A 11 -21.00 0.01 -6.84
C ASP A 11 -20.89 -0.77 -8.15
N LEU A 12 -19.73 -0.70 -8.77
CA LEU A 12 -19.29 -1.73 -9.70
C LEU A 12 -18.07 -2.36 -9.04
N ILE A 13 -18.31 -3.46 -8.34
CA ILE A 13 -17.26 -4.45 -8.07
C ILE A 13 -16.68 -4.78 -9.45
N GLY A 14 -15.52 -4.21 -9.76
CA GLY A 14 -14.80 -4.49 -10.98
C GLY A 14 -14.25 -5.91 -10.94
N PRO A 15 -13.61 -6.39 -12.03
CA PRO A 15 -12.82 -7.60 -11.96
C PRO A 15 -11.80 -7.50 -10.81
N PRO A 16 -11.41 -8.60 -10.16
CA PRO A 16 -10.41 -8.58 -9.08
C PRO A 16 -9.19 -7.72 -9.42
N LEU A 17 -8.70 -6.94 -8.45
CA LEU A 17 -7.46 -6.18 -8.64
C LEU A 17 -6.33 -7.15 -8.97
N THR A 18 -5.53 -6.81 -9.97
CA THR A 18 -4.40 -7.65 -10.36
C THR A 18 -3.26 -7.54 -9.34
N PRO A 19 -2.34 -8.53 -9.27
CA PRO A 19 -1.16 -8.45 -8.42
C PRO A 19 -0.35 -7.16 -8.64
N ASP A 20 -0.20 -6.72 -9.88
CA ASP A 20 0.50 -5.48 -10.22
C ASP A 20 -0.21 -4.23 -9.67
N GLN A 21 -1.54 -4.20 -9.70
CA GLN A 21 -2.34 -3.11 -9.15
C GLN A 21 -2.24 -3.06 -7.63
N ILE A 22 -2.36 -4.22 -6.97
CA ILE A 22 -2.21 -4.35 -5.51
C ILE A 22 -0.81 -3.89 -5.10
N TYR A 23 0.23 -4.39 -5.78
CA TYR A 23 1.62 -4.00 -5.54
C TYR A 23 1.80 -2.49 -5.70
N PHE A 24 1.29 -1.91 -6.79
CA PHE A 24 1.33 -0.47 -7.04
C PHE A 24 0.65 0.33 -5.92
N VAL A 25 -0.55 -0.06 -5.48
CA VAL A 25 -1.29 0.61 -4.40
C VAL A 25 -0.49 0.57 -3.10
N HIS A 26 0.02 -0.60 -2.71
CA HIS A 26 0.85 -0.74 -1.52
C HIS A 26 2.06 0.20 -1.52
N GLN A 27 2.74 0.35 -2.66
CA GLN A 27 3.88 1.26 -2.73
C GLN A 27 3.51 2.73 -2.45
N HIS A 28 2.31 3.17 -2.84
CA HIS A 28 1.83 4.53 -2.54
C HIS A 28 1.41 4.67 -1.09
N GLN A 29 0.66 3.70 -0.56
CA GLN A 29 0.18 3.73 0.81
C GLN A 29 1.34 3.83 1.80
N MET A 30 2.43 3.11 1.51
CA MET A 30 3.66 3.09 2.33
C MET A 30 4.64 4.21 1.97
N TRP A 31 4.28 5.12 1.06
CA TRP A 31 5.13 6.23 0.63
C TRP A 31 6.50 5.77 0.09
N ILE A 32 6.58 4.57 -0.47
CA ILE A 32 7.81 3.97 -1.03
C ILE A 32 7.84 4.04 -2.56
N LYS A 33 7.09 5.01 -3.10
CA LYS A 33 7.11 5.47 -4.48
C LYS A 33 6.97 6.99 -4.53
N ASP A 34 7.75 7.64 -5.39
CA ASP A 34 7.57 9.06 -5.74
C ASP A 34 6.32 9.24 -6.63
N GLY A 35 5.38 10.10 -6.22
CA GLY A 35 4.47 10.74 -7.17
C GLY A 35 2.96 10.73 -6.89
N LEU A 36 2.41 10.05 -5.88
CA LEU A 36 1.01 10.23 -5.48
C LEU A 36 0.86 10.15 -3.94
N ALA A 37 1.16 11.25 -3.27
CA ALA A 37 1.12 11.39 -1.80
C ALA A 37 -0.29 11.35 -1.19
N SER A 38 -1.35 11.23 -1.99
CA SER A 38 -2.73 11.51 -1.58
C SER A 38 -3.62 10.27 -1.39
N ILE A 39 -3.10 9.06 -1.62
CA ILE A 39 -3.89 7.82 -1.49
C ILE A 39 -3.57 7.16 -0.14
N LYS A 40 -3.97 7.82 0.96
CA LYS A 40 -4.10 7.16 2.27
C LYS A 40 -5.58 6.94 2.52
N PHE A 41 -6.02 5.71 2.37
CA PHE A 41 -7.38 5.33 2.73
C PHE A 41 -7.38 4.83 4.16
N THR A 42 -8.04 5.57 5.03
CA THR A 42 -8.09 5.31 6.45
C THR A 42 -9.45 4.69 6.80
N CYS A 43 -9.43 3.68 7.68
CA CYS A 43 -10.64 3.05 8.18
C CYS A 43 -11.58 4.09 8.80
N ARG A 44 -12.87 4.02 8.45
CA ARG A 44 -13.90 4.91 9.01
C ARG A 44 -14.18 4.58 10.47
N GLN A 45 -13.99 3.33 10.88
CA GLN A 45 -14.19 2.84 12.24
C GLN A 45 -12.91 2.92 13.10
N ARG A 46 -11.87 3.63 12.64
CA ARG A 46 -10.56 3.70 13.32
C ARG A 46 -10.60 4.24 14.75
N HIS A 47 -11.66 4.94 15.12
CA HIS A 47 -11.87 5.50 16.46
C HIS A 47 -12.87 4.69 17.30
N ASP A 48 -13.51 3.69 16.71
CA ASP A 48 -14.55 2.87 17.33
C ASP A 48 -14.02 1.49 17.79
N SER A 49 -12.82 1.09 17.34
CA SER A 49 -12.15 -0.15 17.74
C SER A 49 -10.62 0.03 17.71
N PRO A 50 -9.82 -0.83 18.38
CA PRO A 50 -8.38 -0.66 18.45
C PRO A 50 -7.74 -0.86 17.07
N HIS A 51 -7.31 0.24 16.45
CA HIS A 51 -6.50 0.26 15.25
C HIS A 51 -5.08 0.72 15.59
N GLY A 52 -4.10 0.25 14.81
CA GLY A 52 -2.72 0.70 14.91
C GLY A 52 -2.39 1.78 13.88
N GLU A 53 -1.16 2.28 13.97
CA GLU A 53 -0.62 3.35 13.11
C GLU A 53 0.37 2.82 12.06
N GLU A 54 0.35 1.51 11.79
CA GLU A 54 1.26 0.88 10.81
C GLU A 54 1.11 1.54 9.43
N GLY A 55 2.20 1.87 8.76
CA GLY A 55 2.15 2.67 7.53
C GLY A 55 2.03 4.19 7.77
N GLY A 56 2.13 4.64 9.03
CA GLY A 56 2.20 6.05 9.40
C GLY A 56 0.87 6.81 9.32
N ASP A 57 -0.27 6.13 9.45
CA ASP A 57 -1.59 6.72 9.69
C ASP A 57 -2.46 5.75 10.51
N LEU A 58 -3.38 6.26 11.33
CA LEU A 58 -4.20 5.43 12.22
C LEU A 58 -5.24 4.65 11.42
N GLY A 59 -5.11 3.33 11.34
CA GLY A 59 -6.10 2.46 10.71
C GLY A 59 -6.02 2.48 9.18
N VAL A 60 -4.82 2.48 8.61
CA VAL A 60 -4.59 2.33 7.16
C VAL A 60 -5.31 1.08 6.63
N LEU A 61 -6.05 1.26 5.53
CA LEU A 61 -6.63 0.16 4.78
C LEU A 61 -5.58 -0.43 3.85
N LEU A 62 -5.60 -1.75 3.67
CA LEU A 62 -4.68 -2.48 2.81
C LEU A 62 -5.41 -2.96 1.56
N ALA A 63 -4.68 -3.06 0.44
CA ALA A 63 -5.24 -3.51 -0.82
C ALA A 63 -5.23 -5.04 -0.92
N ASN A 64 -6.30 -5.61 -1.46
CA ASN A 64 -6.39 -6.99 -1.90
C ASN A 64 -7.20 -7.06 -3.21
N GLU A 65 -7.47 -8.28 -3.69
CA GLU A 65 -8.24 -8.52 -4.92
C GLU A 65 -9.63 -7.86 -4.92
N GLU A 66 -10.24 -7.71 -3.74
CA GLU A 66 -11.58 -7.17 -3.53
C GLU A 66 -11.58 -5.64 -3.28
N GLY A 67 -10.41 -4.99 -3.29
CA GLY A 67 -10.27 -3.55 -3.05
C GLY A 67 -9.54 -3.25 -1.75
N LEU A 68 -10.09 -2.37 -0.92
CA LEU A 68 -9.46 -1.93 0.33
C LEU A 68 -10.17 -2.54 1.53
N ALA A 69 -9.38 -3.13 2.43
CA ALA A 69 -9.86 -3.76 3.65
C ALA A 69 -9.07 -3.29 4.87
N CYS A 70 -9.74 -3.21 6.01
CA CYS A 70 -9.10 -2.91 7.28
C CYS A 70 -8.46 -4.18 7.85
N PRO A 71 -7.21 -4.14 8.35
CA PRO A 71 -6.65 -5.29 9.06
C PRO A 71 -7.26 -5.49 10.45
N TYR A 72 -7.94 -4.50 11.04
CA TYR A 72 -8.42 -4.57 12.43
C TYR A 72 -9.89 -4.94 12.58
N CYS A 73 -10.70 -4.80 11.53
CA CYS A 73 -12.14 -5.04 11.57
C CYS A 73 -12.67 -5.39 10.17
N ASP A 74 -13.96 -5.73 10.09
CA ASP A 74 -14.60 -6.12 8.84
C ASP A 74 -14.90 -4.95 7.88
N TYR A 75 -14.41 -3.73 8.21
CA TYR A 75 -14.62 -2.56 7.35
C TYR A 75 -13.86 -2.68 6.03
N ARG A 76 -14.58 -2.40 4.93
CA ARG A 76 -14.06 -2.39 3.56
C ARG A 76 -14.51 -1.13 2.84
N GLN A 77 -13.80 -0.77 1.77
CA GLN A 77 -14.17 0.34 0.88
C GLN A 77 -14.28 -0.12 -0.58
N PRO A 78 -15.35 -0.85 -0.94
CA PRO A 78 -15.58 -1.28 -2.32
C PRO A 78 -15.81 -0.12 -3.30
N GLU A 79 -16.23 1.05 -2.82
CA GLU A 79 -16.52 2.23 -3.64
C GLU A 79 -15.28 2.77 -4.40
N PHE A 80 -14.06 2.50 -3.90
CA PHE A 80 -12.81 2.87 -4.58
C PHE A 80 -12.31 1.80 -5.56
N HIS A 81 -12.93 0.62 -5.61
CA HIS A 81 -12.45 -0.52 -6.39
C HIS A 81 -12.23 -0.14 -7.87
N SER A 82 -13.22 0.46 -8.51
CA SER A 82 -13.12 0.90 -9.91
C SER A 82 -11.97 1.90 -10.14
N SER A 83 -11.72 2.77 -9.18
CA SER A 83 -10.61 3.73 -9.24
C SER A 83 -9.27 3.02 -9.13
N LEU A 84 -9.14 2.05 -8.23
CA LEU A 84 -7.94 1.22 -8.08
C LEU A 84 -7.70 0.34 -9.31
N ALA A 85 -8.77 -0.24 -9.87
CA ALA A 85 -8.73 -1.06 -11.07
C ALA A 85 -8.38 -0.24 -12.34
N SER A 86 -8.58 1.08 -12.30
CA SER A 86 -8.16 1.99 -13.37
C SER A 86 -6.69 2.42 -13.25
N LEU A 87 -6.02 2.09 -12.14
CA LEU A 87 -4.63 2.46 -11.95
C LEU A 87 -3.75 1.76 -12.99
N PRO A 88 -2.86 2.50 -13.65
CA PRO A 88 -1.98 1.93 -14.63
C PRO A 88 -0.97 0.99 -13.95
N SER A 89 -0.70 -0.16 -14.59
CA SER A 89 0.50 -0.95 -14.30
C SER A 89 1.69 -0.19 -14.90
N ILE A 90 2.23 0.78 -14.15
CA ILE A 90 3.37 1.59 -14.61
C ILE A 90 4.65 0.97 -14.04
N PRO A 91 5.67 0.72 -14.88
CA PRO A 91 7.02 0.46 -14.39
C PRO A 91 7.55 1.66 -13.59
N TYR A 92 8.31 1.39 -12.54
CA TYR A 92 8.89 2.44 -11.70
C TYR A 92 9.81 3.37 -12.50
N ALA A 93 9.65 4.68 -12.31
CA ALA A 93 10.56 5.68 -12.86
C ALA A 93 12.02 5.40 -12.46
N ALA A 94 12.95 6.06 -13.14
CA ALA A 94 14.33 6.14 -12.66
C ALA A 94 14.34 6.81 -11.28
N ILE A 95 14.98 6.17 -10.30
CA ILE A 95 15.08 6.62 -8.91
C ILE A 95 16.54 7.02 -8.70
N SER A 96 16.80 8.18 -8.08
CA SER A 96 18.17 8.58 -7.75
C SER A 96 18.75 7.69 -6.64
N ILE A 97 20.07 7.62 -6.49
CA ILE A 97 20.71 6.81 -5.43
C ILE A 97 20.32 7.31 -4.02
N GLU A 98 20.27 8.62 -3.82
CA GLU A 98 19.87 9.23 -2.54
C GLU A 98 18.41 8.89 -2.19
N ASP A 99 17.54 8.85 -3.21
CA ASP A 99 16.16 8.41 -3.03
C ASP A 99 16.09 6.90 -2.71
N ILE A 100 16.95 6.05 -3.30
CA ILE A 100 16.96 4.61 -3.03
C ILE A 100 17.20 4.29 -1.55
N GLU A 101 18.18 4.95 -0.90
CA GLU A 101 18.45 4.72 0.53
C GLU A 101 17.28 5.15 1.41
N CYS A 102 16.67 6.31 1.13
CA CYS A 102 15.49 6.78 1.84
C CYS A 102 14.30 5.81 1.69
N LEU A 103 14.08 5.31 0.48
CA LEU A 103 13.01 4.36 0.18
C LEU A 103 13.25 3.00 0.84
N LEU A 104 14.50 2.52 0.87
CA LEU A 104 14.87 1.28 1.58
C LEU A 104 14.60 1.37 3.08
N ALA A 105 15.02 2.47 3.71
CA ALA A 105 14.80 2.67 5.14
C ALA A 105 13.29 2.68 5.47
N ARG A 106 12.48 3.37 4.66
CA ARG A 106 11.03 3.40 4.81
C ARG A 106 10.38 2.03 4.58
N ALA A 107 10.77 1.32 3.52
CA ALA A 107 10.22 0.01 3.22
C ALA A 107 10.51 -1.00 4.33
N ARG A 108 11.73 -1.01 4.88
CA ARG A 108 12.11 -1.87 6.01
C ARG A 108 11.38 -1.52 7.30
N GLY A 109 11.22 -0.23 7.61
CA GLY A 109 10.44 0.22 8.77
C GLY A 109 9.00 -0.27 8.70
N HIS A 110 8.33 -0.09 7.56
CA HIS A 110 6.97 -0.63 7.38
C HIS A 110 6.94 -2.15 7.38
N GLN A 111 7.95 -2.83 6.84
CA GLN A 111 8.02 -4.29 6.90
C GLN A 111 8.04 -4.79 8.35
N GLU A 112 8.81 -4.16 9.23
CA GLU A 112 8.86 -4.50 10.66
C GLU A 112 7.51 -4.26 11.35
N GLU A 113 6.88 -3.10 11.10
CA GLU A 113 5.54 -2.77 11.62
C GLU A 113 4.49 -3.83 11.24
N TYR A 114 4.45 -4.20 9.96
CA TYR A 114 3.46 -5.15 9.44
C TYR A 114 3.79 -6.61 9.77
N LEU A 115 5.06 -6.98 10.00
CA LEU A 115 5.40 -8.29 10.56
C LEU A 115 4.83 -8.43 11.98
N ALA A 116 5.06 -7.43 12.83
CA ALA A 116 4.52 -7.41 14.19
C ALA A 116 2.99 -7.39 14.21
N LEU A 117 2.34 -6.70 13.28
CA LEU A 117 0.88 -6.80 13.10
C LEU A 117 0.45 -8.21 12.69
N ASN A 118 1.12 -8.82 11.70
CA ASN A 118 0.76 -10.14 11.21
C ASN A 118 0.84 -11.21 12.31
N GLU A 119 1.87 -11.13 13.15
CA GLU A 119 2.04 -12.01 14.32
C GLU A 119 0.91 -11.83 15.34
N ARG A 120 0.55 -10.57 15.68
CA ARG A 120 -0.57 -10.28 16.59
C ARG A 120 -1.90 -10.80 16.06
N MET A 121 -2.08 -10.80 14.75
CA MET A 121 -3.29 -11.27 14.08
C MET A 121 -3.34 -12.78 13.83
N GLY A 122 -2.23 -13.50 14.03
CA GLY A 122 -2.15 -14.94 13.74
C GLY A 122 -2.08 -15.29 12.26
N GLY A 123 -1.55 -14.41 11.39
CA GLY A 123 -1.38 -14.65 9.95
C GLY A 123 -2.59 -14.21 9.12
N SER A 124 -2.74 -12.89 8.94
CA SER A 124 -3.81 -12.32 8.11
C SER A 124 -3.40 -12.32 6.64
N PRO A 125 -4.16 -12.94 5.71
CA PRO A 125 -3.84 -12.93 4.29
C PRO A 125 -3.71 -11.51 3.71
N LEU A 126 -4.47 -10.56 4.26
CA LEU A 126 -4.41 -9.15 3.88
C LEU A 126 -3.04 -8.54 4.22
N VAL A 127 -2.54 -8.79 5.43
CA VAL A 127 -1.24 -8.29 5.88
C VAL A 127 -0.11 -9.01 5.15
N GLU A 128 -0.26 -10.31 4.90
CA GLU A 128 0.69 -11.09 4.10
C GLU A 128 0.84 -10.57 2.67
N GLY A 129 -0.25 -10.14 2.03
CA GLY A 129 -0.22 -9.50 0.72
C GLY A 129 0.60 -8.21 0.69
N LEU A 130 0.46 -7.37 1.72
CA LEU A 130 1.32 -6.19 1.88
C LEU A 130 2.78 -6.58 2.13
N LEU A 131 3.04 -7.55 3.00
CA LEU A 131 4.39 -8.02 3.30
C LEU A 131 5.11 -8.58 2.05
N LEU A 132 4.38 -9.25 1.16
CA LEU A 132 4.90 -9.66 -0.15
C LEU A 132 5.31 -8.45 -1.00
N SER A 133 4.47 -7.42 -1.02
CA SER A 133 4.74 -6.17 -1.75
C SER A 133 5.95 -5.42 -1.18
N LEU A 134 6.11 -5.39 0.14
CA LEU A 134 7.27 -4.77 0.79
C LEU A 134 8.57 -5.54 0.48
N ARG A 135 8.54 -6.88 0.54
CA ARG A 135 9.70 -7.72 0.19
C ARG A 135 10.14 -7.49 -1.25
N ALA A 136 9.22 -7.58 -2.20
CA ALA A 136 9.51 -7.36 -3.62
C ALA A 136 10.13 -5.97 -3.86
N ARG A 137 9.62 -4.94 -3.18
CA ARG A 137 10.17 -3.58 -3.29
C ARG A 137 11.57 -3.46 -2.73
N ILE A 138 11.83 -4.07 -1.57
CA ILE A 138 13.15 -4.07 -0.93
C ILE A 138 14.17 -4.74 -1.85
N GLU A 139 13.85 -5.92 -2.40
CA GLU A 139 14.71 -6.65 -3.34
C GLU A 139 15.01 -5.82 -4.60
N GLU A 140 14.01 -5.13 -5.15
CA GLU A 140 14.17 -4.23 -6.30
C GLU A 140 15.11 -3.06 -5.98
N LEU A 141 14.90 -2.38 -4.86
CA LEU A 141 15.69 -1.23 -4.45
C LEU A 141 17.13 -1.63 -4.12
N GLU A 142 17.34 -2.78 -3.46
CA GLU A 142 18.68 -3.33 -3.21
C GLU A 142 19.42 -3.65 -4.50
N SER A 143 18.73 -4.25 -5.47
CA SER A 143 19.30 -4.55 -6.79
C SER A 143 19.71 -3.27 -7.52
N ARG A 144 18.88 -2.23 -7.50
CA ARG A 144 19.19 -0.92 -8.09
C ARG A 144 20.36 -0.24 -7.39
N ARG A 145 20.42 -0.31 -6.06
CA ARG A 145 21.53 0.22 -5.28
C ARG A 145 22.87 -0.42 -5.68
N VAL A 146 22.90 -1.75 -5.78
CA VAL A 146 24.11 -2.47 -6.19
C VAL A 146 24.54 -2.08 -7.60
N ALA A 147 23.59 -2.00 -8.55
CA ALA A 147 23.87 -1.59 -9.92
C ALA A 147 24.42 -0.15 -10.01
N ALA A 148 23.93 0.75 -9.18
CA ALA A 148 24.38 2.15 -9.16
C ALA A 148 25.75 2.35 -8.50
N GLY A 149 26.19 1.42 -7.64
CA GLY A 149 27.52 1.41 -7.01
C GLY A 149 28.62 0.69 -7.80
N GLN A 150 28.28 0.05 -8.93
CA GLN A 150 29.27 -0.58 -9.81
C GLN A 150 29.85 0.46 -10.79
N PRO A 151 31.19 0.58 -10.90
CA PRO A 151 31.79 1.41 -11.95
C PRO A 151 31.43 0.82 -13.32
N THR A 152 30.93 1.66 -14.22
CA THR A 152 30.68 1.30 -15.62
C THR A 152 31.99 0.78 -16.24
N PRO A 153 31.98 -0.36 -16.96
CA PRO A 153 33.17 -0.90 -17.60
C PRO A 153 33.77 0.04 -18.65
#